data_AF-A0A2V6GHW1-F1
#
_entry.id   AF-A0A2V6GHW1-F1
#
_cell.length_a   1.000
_cell.length_b   1.000
_cell.length_c   1.000
_cell.angle_alpha   90.00
_cell.angle_beta   90.00
_cell.angle_gamma   90.00
#
_symmetry.space_group_name_H-M   'P 1'
#
loop_
_entity.id
_entity.type
_entity.pdbx_description
1 polymer ?
#
loop_
_entity_poly.entity_id
_entity_poly.type
_entity_poly.pdbx_seq_one_letter_code
_entity_poly.pdbx_strand_id
1 'polypeptide(L)'
;MNGLLWLRFAQRSGYSGLFLLAFATSSSVSAEIRGADCVRAAKYSESKRGVSMLVLQNGRTIFEHYANGGSASGRWPIFSGTKSFWGIAALAAAHDGLFRLDDLVSDTIPEWKSDPRKSRITIRQLLDQTDGM
;
A
#
# COMPACT_ATOMS: atom_id res chain seq x y z
N MET A 1 28.10 22.41 35.00
CA MET A 1 29.22 23.31 34.60
C MET A 1 28.69 24.14 33.44
N ASN A 2 27.93 25.19 33.70
CA ASN A 2 28.33 26.58 34.00
C ASN A 2 29.01 27.29 32.81
N GLY A 3 28.42 28.41 32.40
CA GLY A 3 29.04 29.42 31.53
C GLY A 3 28.04 30.13 30.62
N LEU A 4 26.90 30.66 31.09
CA LEU A 4 26.82 32.00 31.71
C LEU A 4 28.16 32.74 31.75
N LEU A 5 28.59 33.35 30.65
CA LEU A 5 29.50 34.51 30.60
C LEU A 5 29.78 35.00 29.16
N TRP A 6 28.73 35.42 28.45
CA TRP A 6 28.87 36.51 27.46
C TRP A 6 27.72 37.48 27.66
N LEU A 7 27.92 38.29 28.68
CA LEU A 7 27.11 39.43 29.07
C LEU A 7 27.47 40.62 28.17
N ARG A 8 26.43 41.40 27.81
CA ARG A 8 26.45 42.85 27.55
C ARG A 8 26.88 43.34 26.16
N PHE A 9 25.89 43.41 25.26
CA PHE A 9 25.65 44.52 24.33
C PHE A 9 24.23 44.25 23.77
N ALA A 10 23.16 45.01 23.96
CA ALA A 10 22.98 46.37 24.41
C ALA A 10 21.62 46.45 25.15
N GLN A 11 21.66 46.81 26.42
CA GLN A 11 20.47 47.26 27.15
C GLN A 11 20.41 48.78 26.99
N ARG A 12 19.86 49.24 25.87
CA ARG A 12 19.38 50.62 25.68
C ARG A 12 18.60 50.69 24.38
N SER A 13 17.28 50.61 24.51
CA SER A 13 16.21 51.10 23.61
C SER A 13 15.02 50.17 23.78
N GLY A 14 13.94 50.69 24.34
CA GLY A 14 12.76 49.92 24.71
C GLY A 14 12.10 49.29 23.50
N TYR A 15 12.13 47.97 23.41
CA TYR A 15 11.16 47.19 22.66
C TYR A 15 10.86 45.92 23.45
N SER A 16 9.73 45.94 24.15
CA SER A 16 9.08 44.73 24.67
C SER A 16 8.58 43.92 23.47
N GLY A 17 9.48 43.14 22.86
CA GLY A 17 9.11 42.21 21.80
C GLY A 17 8.48 40.96 22.40
N LEU A 18 7.15 40.89 22.35
CA LEU A 18 6.41 39.64 22.58
C LEU A 18 6.81 38.64 21.47
N PHE A 19 7.64 37.65 21.79
CA PHE A 19 7.89 36.53 20.87
C PHE A 19 6.67 35.59 20.90
N LEU A 20 5.69 35.85 20.03
CA LEU A 20 4.62 34.90 19.73
C LEU A 20 5.20 33.79 18.85
N LEU A 21 5.45 32.62 19.46
CA LEU A 21 5.64 31.38 18.70
C LEU A 21 4.30 31.00 18.06
N ALA A 22 4.12 31.36 16.80
CA ALA A 22 3.05 30.81 15.97
C ALA A 22 3.38 29.34 15.68
N PHE A 23 2.73 28.42 16.40
CA PHE A 23 2.63 27.04 15.95
C PHE A 23 1.80 27.04 14.66
N ALA A 24 2.47 27.05 13.51
CA ALA A 24 1.82 26.75 12.24
C ALA A 24 1.36 25.29 12.30
N THR A 25 0.11 25.06 12.70
CA THR A 25 -0.53 23.77 12.50
C THR A 25 -0.62 23.59 10.99
N SER A 26 0.25 22.77 10.41
CA SER A 26 0.06 22.29 9.05
C SER A 26 -1.28 21.58 9.01
N SER A 27 -2.30 22.24 8.47
CA SER A 27 -3.55 21.60 8.13
C SER A 27 -3.24 20.56 7.07
N SER A 28 -3.08 19.31 7.48
CA SER A 28 -3.12 18.19 6.56
C SER A 28 -4.48 18.25 5.87
N VAL A 29 -4.53 18.79 4.65
CA VAL A 29 -5.71 18.64 3.81
C VAL A 29 -5.81 17.14 3.58
N SER A 30 -6.71 16.49 4.32
CA SER A 30 -7.14 15.14 3.98
C SER A 30 -7.57 15.19 2.52
N ALA A 31 -6.98 14.36 1.67
CA ALA A 31 -7.42 14.24 0.29
C ALA A 31 -8.89 13.82 0.31
N GLU A 32 -9.80 14.79 0.18
CA GLU A 32 -11.23 14.56 0.26
C GLU A 32 -11.67 13.88 -1.03
N ILE A 33 -12.25 12.69 -0.90
CA ILE A 33 -12.83 11.97 -2.04
C ILE A 33 -14.16 12.63 -2.36
N ARG A 34 -14.22 13.35 -3.47
CA ARG A 34 -15.43 14.03 -3.91
C ARG A 34 -16.38 13.03 -4.56
N GLY A 35 -17.62 12.96 -4.09
CA GLY A 35 -18.63 12.05 -4.65
C GLY A 35 -18.85 12.26 -6.17
N ALA A 36 -18.76 13.50 -6.65
CA ALA A 36 -18.86 13.80 -8.08
C ALA A 36 -17.74 13.13 -8.92
N ASP A 37 -16.55 12.95 -8.36
CA ASP A 37 -15.43 12.30 -9.03
C ASP A 37 -15.64 10.78 -9.07
N CYS A 38 -16.16 10.20 -7.98
CA CYS A 38 -16.57 8.80 -7.92
C CYS A 38 -17.64 8.49 -8.98
N VAL A 39 -18.65 9.35 -9.14
CA VAL A 39 -19.69 9.17 -10.17
C VAL A 39 -19.09 9.19 -11.58
N ARG A 40 -18.13 10.08 -11.88
CA ARG A 40 -17.47 10.11 -13.19
C ARG A 40 -16.65 8.85 -13.44
N ALA A 41 -15.89 8.38 -12.44
CA ALA A 41 -15.12 7.14 -12.52
C ALA A 41 -16.03 5.90 -12.68
N ALA A 42 -17.16 5.86 -11.98
CA ALA A 42 -18.16 4.80 -12.10
C ALA A 42 -18.76 4.72 -13.51
N LYS A 43 -19.17 5.87 -14.06
CA LYS A 43 -19.65 5.96 -15.46
C LYS A 43 -18.59 5.50 -16.46
N TYR A 44 -17.32 5.86 -16.24
CA TYR A 44 -16.23 5.38 -17.08
C TYR A 44 -16.09 3.85 -16.98
N SER A 45 -16.02 3.30 -15.76
CA SER A 45 -15.91 1.86 -15.52
C SER A 45 -17.05 1.09 -16.20
N GLU A 46 -18.28 1.53 -16.00
CA GLU A 46 -19.48 0.96 -16.62
C GLU A 46 -19.39 0.97 -18.15
N SER A 47 -18.98 2.09 -18.76
CA SER A 47 -18.80 2.21 -20.21
C SER A 47 -17.72 1.27 -20.77
N LYS A 48 -16.81 0.80 -19.92
CA LYS A 48 -15.75 -0.17 -20.23
C LYS A 48 -16.11 -1.60 -19.82
N ARG A 49 -17.39 -1.91 -19.59
CA ARG A 49 -17.91 -3.21 -19.13
C ARG A 49 -17.49 -3.57 -17.70
N GLY A 50 -17.13 -2.59 -16.89
CA GLY A 50 -16.91 -2.77 -15.46
C GLY A 50 -18.20 -3.13 -14.74
N VAL A 51 -18.10 -3.99 -13.72
CA VAL A 51 -19.28 -4.56 -13.04
C VAL A 51 -19.52 -3.98 -11.65
N SER A 52 -18.44 -3.56 -10.97
CA SER A 52 -18.48 -3.01 -9.62
C SER A 52 -17.37 -1.98 -9.46
N MET A 53 -17.66 -0.90 -8.75
CA MET A 53 -16.66 0.07 -8.27
C MET A 53 -16.95 0.36 -6.80
N LEU A 54 -15.92 0.21 -5.97
CA LEU A 54 -15.98 0.46 -4.53
C LEU A 54 -14.83 1.40 -4.14
N VAL A 55 -15.15 2.46 -3.41
CA VAL A 55 -14.17 3.42 -2.90
C VAL A 55 -14.26 3.44 -1.38
N LEU A 56 -13.16 3.06 -0.73
CA LEU A 56 -13.03 3.09 0.71
C LEU A 56 -11.99 4.13 1.15
N GLN A 57 -12.28 4.84 2.23
CA GLN A 57 -11.33 5.73 2.90
C GLN A 57 -11.46 5.55 4.41
N ASN A 58 -10.33 5.36 5.09
CA ASN A 58 -10.29 5.19 6.56
C ASN A 58 -11.24 4.09 7.06
N GLY A 59 -11.32 2.97 6.34
CA GLY A 59 -12.18 1.83 6.67
C GLY A 59 -13.67 2.04 6.42
N ARG A 60 -14.08 3.18 5.82
CA ARG A 60 -15.47 3.48 5.49
C ARG A 60 -15.69 3.48 3.98
N THR A 61 -16.81 2.89 3.55
CA THR A 61 -17.29 3.02 2.17
C THR A 61 -17.75 4.45 1.92
N ILE A 62 -17.10 5.13 0.97
CA ILE A 62 -17.46 6.50 0.55
C ILE A 62 -18.38 6.45 -0.67
N PHE A 63 -18.20 5.45 -1.53
CA PHE A 63 -18.98 5.29 -2.75
C PHE A 63 -18.97 3.82 -3.19
N GLU A 64 -20.11 3.35 -3.67
CA GLU A 64 -20.25 2.08 -4.37
C GLU A 64 -21.17 2.23 -5.58
N HIS A 65 -20.83 1.56 -6.69
CA HIS A 65 -21.65 1.49 -7.90
C HIS A 65 -21.55 0.10 -8.50
N TYR A 66 -22.69 -0.45 -8.89
CA TYR A 66 -22.80 -1.76 -9.51
C TYR A 66 -23.51 -1.62 -10.86
N ALA A 67 -22.94 -2.21 -11.90
CA ALA A 67 -23.43 -2.14 -13.26
C ALA A 67 -23.23 -3.48 -13.97
N ASN A 68 -23.75 -3.63 -15.19
CA ASN A 68 -23.46 -4.78 -16.05
C ASN A 68 -23.66 -6.16 -15.37
N GLY A 69 -24.68 -6.28 -14.50
CA GLY A 69 -24.99 -7.50 -13.75
C GLY A 69 -24.21 -7.69 -12.45
N GLY A 70 -23.36 -6.75 -12.05
CA GLY A 70 -22.72 -6.71 -10.74
C GLY A 70 -23.70 -6.41 -9.60
N SER A 71 -23.33 -6.79 -8.38
CA SER A 71 -24.08 -6.50 -7.16
C SER A 71 -23.17 -6.60 -5.93
N ALA A 72 -23.63 -6.09 -4.78
CA ALA A 72 -22.88 -6.13 -3.51
C ALA A 72 -22.54 -7.56 -3.05
N SER A 73 -23.43 -8.53 -3.31
CA SER A 73 -23.21 -9.94 -2.99
C SER A 73 -22.73 -10.77 -4.20
N GLY A 74 -22.55 -10.14 -5.35
CA GLY A 74 -22.13 -10.78 -6.59
C GLY A 74 -20.66 -11.19 -6.54
N ARG A 75 -20.34 -12.37 -7.05
CA ARG A 75 -18.95 -12.83 -7.22
C ARG A 75 -18.51 -12.56 -8.64
N TRP A 76 -17.27 -12.12 -8.82
CA TRP A 76 -16.69 -11.88 -10.13
C TRP A 76 -15.29 -12.50 -10.23
N PRO A 77 -14.90 -13.08 -11.37
CA PRO A 77 -13.53 -13.53 -11.57
C PRO A 77 -12.55 -12.36 -11.47
N ILE A 78 -11.56 -12.49 -10.58
CA ILE A 78 -10.50 -11.48 -10.39
C ILE A 78 -9.21 -11.80 -11.17
N PHE A 79 -9.20 -12.92 -11.91
CA PHE A 79 -8.07 -13.37 -12.73
C PHE A 79 -6.73 -13.34 -11.97
N SER A 80 -5.73 -12.64 -12.50
CA SER A 80 -4.43 -12.50 -11.83
C SER A 80 -4.50 -11.83 -10.45
N GLY A 81 -5.61 -11.17 -10.09
CA GLY A 81 -5.84 -10.71 -8.72
C GLY A 81 -5.77 -11.83 -7.67
N THR A 82 -6.00 -13.09 -8.05
CA THR A 82 -5.84 -14.25 -7.18
C THR A 82 -4.40 -14.41 -6.67
N LYS A 83 -3.39 -13.95 -7.43
CA LYS A 83 -1.96 -14.10 -7.06
C LYS A 83 -1.62 -13.36 -5.76
N SER A 84 -2.26 -12.22 -5.49
CA SER A 84 -2.04 -11.46 -4.25
C SER A 84 -2.39 -12.27 -3.00
N PHE A 85 -3.41 -13.14 -3.09
CA PHE A 85 -3.77 -14.03 -1.98
C PHE A 85 -2.70 -15.10 -1.75
N TRP A 86 -2.15 -15.67 -2.82
CA TRP A 86 -1.07 -16.65 -2.73
C TRP A 86 0.24 -16.04 -2.21
N GLY A 87 0.53 -14.77 -2.54
CA GLY A 87 1.65 -14.05 -1.94
C GLY A 87 1.51 -13.93 -0.42
N ILE A 88 0.33 -13.56 0.08
CA ILE A 88 0.05 -13.52 1.53
C ILE A 88 0.14 -14.91 2.17
N ALA A 89 -0.44 -15.93 1.54
CA ALA A 89 -0.38 -17.30 2.03
C ALA A 89 1.05 -17.82 2.13
N ALA A 90 1.90 -17.51 1.15
CA ALA A 90 3.31 -17.87 1.16
C ALA A 90 4.09 -17.16 2.29
N LEU A 91 3.79 -15.88 2.55
CA LEU A 91 4.41 -15.16 3.68
C LEU A 91 3.96 -15.72 5.03
N ALA A 92 2.70 -16.14 5.17
CA ALA A 92 2.23 -16.84 6.37
C ALA A 92 2.96 -18.18 6.56
N ALA A 93 3.10 -18.98 5.49
CA ALA A 93 3.86 -20.23 5.54
C ALA A 93 5.34 -20.03 5.90
N ALA A 94 5.96 -18.97 5.38
CA ALA A 94 7.33 -18.60 5.72
C ALA A 94 7.47 -18.15 7.19
N HIS A 95 6.49 -17.39 7.70
CA HIS A 95 6.42 -17.00 9.10
C HIS A 95 6.31 -18.24 10.02
N ASP A 96 5.52 -19.23 9.61
CA ASP A 96 5.34 -20.49 10.34
C ASP A 96 6.54 -21.46 10.20
N GLY A 97 7.59 -21.07 9.46
CA GLY A 97 8.81 -21.84 9.30
C GLY A 97 8.71 -23.02 8.35
N LEU A 98 7.67 -23.08 7.49
CA LEU A 98 7.51 -24.16 6.51
C LEU A 98 8.55 -24.11 5.39
N PHE A 99 9.03 -22.91 5.05
CA PHE A 99 10.15 -22.67 4.14
C PHE A 99 10.73 -21.26 4.38
N ARG A 100 11.91 -21.00 3.84
CA ARG A 100 12.48 -19.66 3.71
C ARG A 100 12.30 -19.16 2.28
N LEU A 101 12.14 -17.86 2.10
CA LEU A 101 11.99 -17.28 0.76
C LEU A 101 13.20 -17.51 -0.15
N ASP A 102 14.37 -17.74 0.43
CA ASP A 102 15.61 -18.00 -0.33
C ASP A 102 15.87 -19.50 -0.57
N ASP A 103 14.98 -20.38 -0.08
CA ASP A 103 15.02 -21.80 -0.41
C ASP A 103 14.68 -22.02 -1.89
N LEU A 104 15.17 -23.12 -2.46
CA LEU A 104 14.86 -23.48 -3.83
C LEU A 104 13.43 -24.02 -3.90
N VAL A 105 12.68 -23.61 -4.92
CA VAL A 105 11.34 -24.18 -5.19
C VAL A 105 11.43 -25.70 -5.36
N SER A 106 12.54 -26.18 -5.94
CA SER A 106 12.80 -27.59 -6.18
C SER A 106 12.98 -28.43 -4.91
N ASP A 107 13.18 -27.81 -3.74
CA ASP A 107 13.17 -28.52 -2.45
C ASP A 107 11.76 -28.94 -2.04
N THR A 108 10.74 -28.20 -2.47
CA THR A 108 9.31 -28.50 -2.22
C THR A 108 8.66 -29.21 -3.42
N ILE A 109 9.00 -28.83 -4.65
CA ILE A 109 8.49 -29.42 -5.90
C ILE A 109 9.62 -30.27 -6.51
N PRO A 110 9.79 -31.53 -6.09
CA PRO A 110 10.95 -32.34 -6.45
C PRO A 110 11.07 -32.60 -7.96
N GLU A 111 9.97 -32.51 -8.72
CA GLU A 111 9.94 -32.63 -10.17
C GLU A 111 10.75 -31.53 -10.86
N TRP A 112 11.01 -30.40 -10.19
CA TRP A 112 11.82 -29.31 -10.74
C TRP A 112 13.33 -29.56 -10.59
N LYS A 113 13.76 -30.57 -9.83
CA LYS A 113 15.19 -30.85 -9.60
C LYS A 113 15.93 -31.27 -10.88
N SER A 114 15.26 -31.96 -11.79
CA SER A 114 15.86 -32.41 -13.06
C SER A 114 15.87 -31.33 -14.14
N ASP A 115 15.09 -30.27 -13.97
CA ASP A 115 15.02 -29.18 -14.95
C ASP A 115 16.20 -28.22 -14.73
N PRO A 116 17.05 -27.99 -15.74
CA PRO A 116 18.27 -27.21 -15.59
C PRO A 116 17.98 -25.74 -15.27
N ARG A 117 16.80 -25.21 -15.56
CA ARG A 117 16.41 -23.84 -15.24
C ARG A 117 15.68 -23.77 -13.91
N LYS A 118 14.63 -24.58 -13.76
CA LYS A 118 13.73 -24.52 -12.59
C LYS A 118 14.37 -24.96 -11.29
N SER A 119 15.36 -25.85 -11.36
CA SER A 119 16.10 -26.33 -10.19
C SER A 119 16.79 -25.21 -9.40
N ARG A 120 17.06 -24.06 -10.03
CA ARG A 120 17.77 -22.92 -9.43
C ARG A 120 16.88 -21.76 -8.99
N ILE A 121 15.57 -21.87 -9.20
CA ILE A 121 14.61 -20.81 -8.86
C ILE A 121 14.38 -20.81 -7.35
N THR A 122 14.58 -19.67 -6.70
CA THR A 122 14.18 -19.49 -5.29
C THR A 122 12.68 -19.20 -5.17
N ILE A 123 12.10 -19.50 -4.01
CA ILE A 123 10.69 -19.17 -3.73
C ILE A 123 10.44 -17.67 -3.91
N ARG A 124 11.37 -16.81 -3.48
CA ARG A 124 11.33 -15.36 -3.69
C ARG A 124 11.22 -14.99 -5.16
N GLN A 125 12.10 -15.53 -6.01
CA GLN A 125 12.10 -15.22 -7.44
C GLN A 125 10.79 -15.63 -8.12
N LEU A 126 10.23 -16.76 -7.72
CA LEU A 126 8.93 -17.23 -8.24
C LEU A 126 7.78 -16.30 -7.82
N LEU A 127 7.75 -15.89 -6.55
CA LEU A 127 6.71 -15.00 -6.02
C LEU A 127 6.82 -13.57 -6.56
N ASP A 128 8.04 -13.08 -6.79
CA ASP A 128 8.32 -11.76 -7.37
C ASP A 128 8.20 -11.75 -8.90
N GLN A 129 7.97 -12.91 -9.54
CA GLN A 129 7.92 -13.08 -11.00
C GLN A 129 9.21 -12.60 -11.71
N THR A 130 10.37 -12.89 -11.10
CA THR A 130 11.70 -12.54 -11.62
C THR A 130 12.54 -13.76 -11.99
N ASP A 131 11.97 -14.95 -11.94
CA ASP A 131 12.63 -16.21 -12.31
C ASP A 131 12.84 -16.38 -13.84
N GLY A 132 12.14 -15.55 -14.61
CA GLY A 132 12.22 -15.40 -16.05
C GLY A 132 11.54 -16.51 -16.86
N MET A 133 10.82 -17.44 -16.23
CA MET A 133 10.00 -18.44 -16.95
C MET A 133 8.94 -17.78 -17.84
#